data_AF-A0A3M3KL24-F1
#
_entry.id   AF-A0A3M3KL24-F1
#
_cell.length_a   1.000
_cell.length_b   1.000
_cell.length_c   1.000
_cell.angle_alpha   90.00
_cell.angle_beta   90.00
_cell.angle_gamma   90.00
#
_symmetry.space_group_name_H-M   'P 1'
#
loop_
_entity.id
_entity.type
_entity.pdbx_description
1 polymer ?
#
loop_
_entity_poly.entity_id
_entity_poly.type
_entity_poly.pdbx_seq_one_letter_code
_entity_poly.pdbx_strand_id
1 'polypeptide(L)'
;MIPLAAWGMWRLRVLLPVKASQSRSEQPLDPVRLAALAELASLPKPYDGAPAGAWLQQINGLLKRLCRNHYPHSQSHTLNGRKWLAFLDNRCPAAGLTRWMILVEGAYKPECKLDDKAISGLTQAVDTWIRKHV
;
A
#
# COMPACT_ATOMS: atom_id res chain seq x y z
N MET A 1 -5.27 20.27 47.35
CA MET A 1 -5.86 19.16 46.57
C MET A 1 -5.77 19.40 45.06
N ILE A 2 -4.59 19.66 44.47
CA ILE A 2 -4.43 19.78 42.99
C ILE A 2 -3.02 19.38 42.46
N PRO A 3 -2.44 18.19 42.76
CA PRO A 3 -1.26 17.71 42.00
C PRO A 3 -1.59 16.59 41.00
N LEU A 4 -2.75 15.95 41.10
CA LEU A 4 -3.07 14.75 40.29
C LEU A 4 -3.54 15.07 38.86
N ALA A 5 -4.07 16.27 38.60
CA ALA A 5 -4.57 16.63 37.28
C ALA A 5 -3.45 16.85 36.25
N ALA A 6 -2.29 17.34 36.67
CA ALA A 6 -1.17 17.63 35.77
C ALA A 6 -0.54 16.36 35.17
N TRP A 7 -0.54 15.26 35.93
CA TRP A 7 0.10 14.01 35.51
C TRP A 7 -0.74 13.24 34.46
N GLY A 8 -2.07 13.25 34.62
CA GLY A 8 -2.98 12.63 33.65
C GLY A 8 -2.87 13.28 32.26
N MET A 9 -2.70 14.60 32.21
CA MET A 9 -2.58 15.36 30.96
C MET A 9 -1.23 15.12 30.25
N TRP A 10 -0.16 14.85 31.00
CA TRP A 10 1.15 14.55 30.44
C TRP A 10 1.23 13.13 29.86
N ARG A 11 0.65 12.13 30.55
CA ARG A 11 0.54 10.76 30.01
C ARG A 11 -0.30 10.70 28.74
N LEU A 12 -1.38 11.47 28.65
CA LEU A 12 -2.19 11.52 27.44
C LEU A 12 -1.42 12.11 26.25
N ARG A 13 -0.53 13.09 26.47
CA ARG A 13 0.33 13.66 25.42
C ARG A 13 1.46 12.72 24.97
N VAL A 14 1.97 11.87 25.86
CA VAL A 14 2.98 10.86 25.50
C VAL A 14 2.36 9.69 24.72
N LEU A 15 1.07 9.39 24.96
CA LEU A 15 0.33 8.33 24.25
C LEU A 15 -0.37 8.82 22.97
N LEU A 16 -0.44 10.13 22.72
CA LEU A 16 -0.97 10.66 21.48
C LEU A 16 0.16 10.67 20.44
N PRO A 17 0.12 9.82 19.41
CA PRO A 17 1.10 9.87 18.33
C PRO A 17 0.92 11.22 17.65
N VAL A 18 1.86 12.14 17.91
CA VAL A 18 1.99 13.39 17.17
C VAL A 18 2.02 13.00 15.70
N LYS A 19 0.92 13.30 15.02
CA LYS A 19 0.75 13.12 13.58
C LYS A 19 1.65 14.14 12.91
N ALA A 20 2.94 13.81 12.88
CA ALA A 20 3.95 14.57 12.19
C ALA A 20 3.61 14.47 10.71
N SER A 21 2.98 15.53 10.21
CA SER A 21 2.99 15.87 8.80
C SER A 21 4.45 16.15 8.46
N GLN A 22 5.21 15.10 8.16
CA GLN A 22 6.61 15.20 7.77
C GLN A 22 6.66 15.79 6.37
N SER A 23 6.83 17.11 6.34
CA SER A 23 7.32 17.83 5.17
C SER A 23 8.63 17.19 4.71
N ARG A 24 8.53 16.50 3.56
CA ARG A 24 9.42 16.58 2.40
C ARG A 24 10.85 17.06 2.72
N SER A 25 11.60 16.20 3.39
CA SER A 25 13.04 16.14 3.21
C SER A 25 13.26 15.01 2.22
N GLU A 26 14.19 15.15 1.26
CA GLU A 26 14.71 14.03 0.47
C GLU A 26 15.31 12.99 1.43
N GLN A 27 14.44 12.19 2.04
CA GLN A 27 14.80 11.17 2.99
C GLN A 27 15.28 9.96 2.21
N PRO A 28 16.39 9.33 2.66
CA PRO A 28 16.76 8.00 2.19
C PRO A 28 15.51 7.10 2.25
N LEU A 29 15.35 6.27 1.21
CA LEU A 29 14.17 5.41 1.00
C LEU A 29 13.54 4.98 2.33
N ASP A 30 12.33 5.48 2.57
CA ASP A 30 11.58 5.28 3.82
C ASP A 30 11.66 3.79 4.22
N PRO A 31 12.02 3.46 5.47
CA PRO A 31 12.13 2.07 5.91
C PRO A 31 10.86 1.26 5.62
N VAL A 32 9.68 1.91 5.63
CA VAL A 32 8.40 1.28 5.25
C VAL A 32 8.36 0.92 3.77
N ARG A 33 8.92 1.77 2.88
CA ARG A 33 9.05 1.47 1.44
C ARG A 33 10.00 0.32 1.19
N LEU A 34 11.15 0.28 1.87
CA LEU A 34 12.12 -0.80 1.74
C LEU A 34 11.53 -2.14 2.22
N ALA A 35 10.84 -2.14 3.36
CA ALA A 35 10.13 -3.32 3.86
C ALA A 35 9.05 -3.78 2.87
N ALA A 36 8.30 -2.86 2.27
CA ALA A 36 7.29 -3.21 1.28
C ALA A 36 7.87 -3.76 -0.02
N LEU A 37 9.02 -3.25 -0.48
CA LEU A 37 9.74 -3.81 -1.63
C LEU A 37 10.27 -5.22 -1.32
N ALA A 38 10.80 -5.43 -0.12
CA ALA A 38 11.24 -6.75 0.33
C ALA A 38 10.05 -7.74 0.41
N GLU A 39 8.91 -7.29 0.94
CA GLU A 39 7.70 -8.10 1.00
C GLU A 39 7.20 -8.46 -0.41
N LEU A 40 7.10 -7.47 -1.32
CA LEU A 40 6.74 -7.71 -2.72
C LEU A 40 7.66 -8.73 -3.40
N ALA A 41 8.97 -8.65 -3.14
CA ALA A 41 9.95 -9.60 -3.67
C ALA A 41 9.81 -11.00 -3.07
N SER A 42 9.36 -11.11 -1.82
CA SER A 42 9.14 -12.38 -1.12
C SER A 42 7.83 -13.08 -1.50
N LEU A 43 6.88 -12.37 -2.12
CA LEU A 43 5.59 -12.95 -2.48
C LEU A 43 5.75 -14.08 -3.51
N PRO A 44 5.19 -15.28 -3.26
CA PRO A 44 5.24 -16.39 -4.21
C PRO A 44 4.46 -16.01 -5.46
N LYS A 45 5.17 -15.84 -6.57
CA LYS A 45 4.57 -15.47 -7.85
C LYS A 45 3.85 -16.70 -8.43
N PRO A 46 2.58 -16.58 -8.83
CA PRO A 46 1.77 -17.69 -9.29
C PRO A 46 2.11 -18.06 -10.75
N TYR A 47 3.36 -18.45 -11.00
CA TYR A 47 3.81 -18.94 -12.31
C TYR A 47 3.15 -20.28 -12.65
N ASP A 48 3.29 -20.70 -13.91
CA ASP A 48 2.78 -21.98 -14.42
C ASP A 48 1.25 -22.14 -14.32
N GLY A 49 0.52 -21.01 -14.36
CA GLY A 49 -0.94 -21.01 -14.34
C GLY A 49 -1.57 -21.32 -12.97
N ALA A 50 -0.79 -21.17 -11.89
CA ALA A 50 -1.29 -21.23 -10.52
C ALA A 50 -2.36 -20.16 -10.25
N PRO A 51 -3.27 -20.38 -9.28
CA PRO A 51 -4.30 -19.40 -8.94
C PRO A 51 -3.69 -18.12 -8.38
N ALA A 52 -3.89 -17.01 -9.10
CA ALA A 52 -3.32 -15.71 -8.76
C ALA A 52 -4.16 -14.92 -7.75
N GLY A 53 -5.38 -15.37 -7.41
CA GLY A 53 -6.29 -14.66 -6.50
C GLY A 53 -5.64 -14.33 -5.14
N ALA A 54 -5.01 -15.30 -4.49
CA ALA A 54 -4.34 -15.11 -3.21
C ALA A 54 -3.13 -14.16 -3.31
N TRP A 55 -2.40 -14.21 -4.42
CA TRP A 55 -1.27 -13.32 -4.70
C TRP A 55 -1.75 -11.86 -4.91
N LEU A 56 -2.84 -11.66 -5.66
CA LEU A 56 -3.46 -10.34 -5.87
C LEU A 56 -4.04 -9.76 -4.57
N GLN A 57 -4.63 -10.60 -3.71
CA GLN A 57 -5.06 -10.19 -2.35
C GLN A 57 -3.89 -9.68 -1.52
N GLN A 58 -2.75 -10.38 -1.54
CA GLN A 58 -1.54 -9.98 -0.82
C GLN A 58 -0.99 -8.63 -1.34
N ILE A 59 -0.94 -8.44 -2.66
CA ILE A 59 -0.53 -7.15 -3.25
C ILE A 59 -1.47 -6.02 -2.83
N ASN A 60 -2.79 -6.25 -2.89
CA ASN A 60 -3.76 -5.24 -2.43
C ASN A 60 -3.61 -4.91 -0.95
N GLY A 61 -3.39 -5.92 -0.11
CA GLY A 61 -3.13 -5.74 1.32
C GLY A 61 -1.88 -4.89 1.55
N LEU A 62 -0.79 -5.19 0.84
CA LEU A 62 0.46 -4.43 0.88
C LEU A 62 0.23 -2.95 0.51
N LEU A 63 -0.40 -2.69 -0.63
CA LEU A 63 -0.69 -1.34 -1.11
C LEU A 63 -1.60 -0.57 -0.15
N LYS A 64 -2.66 -1.20 0.37
CA LYS A 64 -3.55 -0.56 1.34
C LYS A 64 -2.83 -0.23 2.66
N ARG A 65 -1.96 -1.11 3.16
CA ARG A 65 -1.12 -0.83 4.35
C ARG A 65 -0.16 0.33 4.09
N LEU A 66 0.50 0.37 2.94
CA LEU A 66 1.36 1.48 2.54
C LEU A 66 0.58 2.80 2.49
N CYS A 67 -0.58 2.81 1.83
CA CYS A 67 -1.41 4.01 1.76
C CYS A 67 -1.92 4.46 3.13
N ARG A 68 -2.14 3.55 4.09
CA ARG A 68 -2.51 3.93 5.45
C ARG A 68 -1.36 4.62 6.20
N ASN A 69 -0.12 4.18 5.98
CA ASN A 69 1.07 4.81 6.58
C ASN A 69 1.37 6.17 5.94
N HIS A 70 1.41 6.25 4.61
CA HIS A 70 1.77 7.49 3.90
C HIS A 70 0.60 8.49 3.78
N TYR A 71 -0.65 8.02 3.76
CA TYR A 71 -1.84 8.86 3.56
C TYR A 71 -2.95 8.60 4.59
N PRO A 72 -2.69 8.86 5.88
CA PRO A 72 -3.64 8.55 6.96
C PRO A 72 -4.96 9.32 6.85
N HIS A 73 -5.03 10.40 6.08
CA HIS A 73 -6.24 11.21 5.87
C HIS A 73 -7.01 10.85 4.59
N SER A 74 -6.44 10.03 3.69
CA SER A 74 -7.05 9.75 2.38
C SER A 74 -8.10 8.64 2.40
N GLN A 75 -8.47 8.11 3.57
CA GLN A 75 -9.53 7.09 3.73
C GLN A 75 -9.37 5.89 2.76
N SER A 76 -8.13 5.51 2.45
CA SER A 76 -7.77 4.52 1.41
C SER A 76 -8.44 3.15 1.60
N HIS A 77 -8.80 2.80 2.85
CA HIS A 77 -9.49 1.56 3.19
C HIS A 77 -10.94 1.49 2.66
N THR A 78 -11.58 2.64 2.42
CA THR A 78 -12.94 2.72 1.85
C THR A 78 -12.96 2.61 0.33
N LEU A 79 -11.79 2.78 -0.31
CA LEU A 79 -11.66 2.75 -1.75
C LEU A 79 -11.59 1.30 -2.25
N ASN A 80 -12.45 0.97 -3.22
CA ASN A 80 -12.50 -0.33 -3.86
C ASN A 80 -12.68 -0.18 -5.37
N GLY A 81 -12.38 -1.25 -6.11
CA GLY A 81 -12.55 -1.31 -7.57
C GLY A 81 -11.80 -0.18 -8.30
N ARG A 82 -12.47 0.45 -9.27
CA ARG A 82 -11.87 1.52 -10.08
C ARG A 82 -11.45 2.75 -9.27
N LYS A 83 -12.19 3.11 -8.21
CA LYS A 83 -11.85 4.26 -7.35
C LYS A 83 -10.50 4.04 -6.64
N TRP A 84 -10.20 2.80 -6.26
CA TRP A 84 -8.91 2.45 -5.68
C TRP A 84 -7.76 2.58 -6.70
N LEU A 85 -7.95 2.06 -7.92
CA LEU A 85 -6.92 2.19 -8.96
C LEU A 85 -6.67 3.64 -9.36
N ALA A 86 -7.72 4.45 -9.49
CA ALA A 86 -7.59 5.88 -9.76
C ALA A 86 -6.83 6.61 -8.64
N PHE A 87 -7.07 6.23 -7.38
CA PHE A 87 -6.33 6.78 -6.25
C PHE A 87 -4.83 6.46 -6.34
N LEU A 88 -4.46 5.22 -6.66
CA LEU A 88 -3.06 4.83 -6.83
C LEU A 88 -2.40 5.58 -8.00
N ASP A 89 -3.09 5.67 -9.13
CA ASP A 89 -2.60 6.27 -10.37
C ASP A 89 -2.42 7.79 -10.25
N ASN A 90 -3.36 8.49 -9.57
CA ASN A 90 -3.24 9.91 -9.27
C ASN A 90 -1.98 10.28 -8.47
N ARG A 91 -1.36 9.31 -7.77
CA ARG A 91 -0.11 9.53 -7.00
C ARG A 91 1.13 9.13 -7.76
N CYS A 92 1.03 8.19 -8.69
CA CYS A 92 2.14 7.80 -9.56
C CYS A 92 1.61 7.36 -10.92
N PRO A 93 1.38 8.31 -11.85
CA PRO A 93 0.96 8.01 -13.22
C PRO A 93 1.99 7.15 -13.97
N ALA A 94 3.27 7.26 -13.58
CA ALA A 94 4.37 6.49 -14.15
C ALA A 94 4.24 4.97 -13.90
N ALA A 95 3.47 4.55 -12.88
CA ALA A 95 3.21 3.14 -12.62
C ALA A 95 2.08 2.57 -13.49
N GLY A 96 1.17 3.43 -13.97
CA GLY A 96 0.06 3.05 -14.85
C GLY A 96 -0.86 1.99 -14.27
N LEU A 97 -1.15 2.04 -12.95
CA LEU A 97 -1.89 1.00 -12.23
C LEU A 97 -3.36 0.87 -12.65
N THR A 98 -3.92 1.90 -13.29
CA THR A 98 -5.28 1.88 -13.85
C THR A 98 -5.52 0.79 -14.90
N ARG A 99 -4.48 0.33 -15.61
CA ARG A 99 -4.59 -0.77 -16.58
C ARG A 99 -4.76 -2.15 -15.92
N TRP A 100 -4.44 -2.25 -14.62
CA TRP A 100 -4.44 -3.50 -13.88
C TRP A 100 -5.74 -3.70 -13.09
N MET A 101 -6.89 -3.68 -13.78
CA MET A 101 -8.20 -4.01 -13.17
C MET A 101 -8.20 -5.36 -12.44
N ILE A 102 -7.37 -6.29 -12.91
CA ILE A 102 -7.18 -7.60 -12.29
C ILE A 102 -6.66 -7.52 -10.85
N LEU A 103 -5.95 -6.44 -10.48
CA LEU A 103 -5.50 -6.21 -9.12
C LEU A 103 -6.69 -6.16 -8.16
N VAL A 104 -7.78 -5.47 -8.51
CA VAL A 104 -8.97 -5.33 -7.65
C VAL A 104 -10.00 -6.41 -7.84
N GLU A 105 -10.19 -6.89 -9.08
CA GLU A 105 -11.23 -7.86 -9.38
C GLU A 105 -10.78 -9.31 -9.27
N GLY A 106 -9.51 -9.60 -9.61
CA GLY A 106 -8.98 -10.95 -9.67
C GLY A 106 -8.93 -11.64 -8.31
N ALA A 107 -9.01 -10.85 -7.24
CA ALA A 107 -9.12 -11.28 -5.87
C ALA A 107 -10.47 -11.96 -5.53
N TYR A 108 -11.52 -11.67 -6.32
CA TYR A 108 -12.88 -12.16 -6.14
C TYR A 108 -13.34 -13.11 -7.26
N LYS A 109 -12.51 -13.29 -8.30
CA LYS A 109 -12.79 -14.22 -9.39
C LYS A 109 -12.31 -15.62 -9.01
N PRO A 110 -13.18 -16.65 -9.01
CA PRO A 110 -12.73 -18.02 -8.86
C PRO A 110 -11.78 -18.36 -10.01
N GLU A 111 -10.68 -19.05 -9.68
CA GLU A 111 -9.68 -19.52 -10.66
C GLU A 111 -9.03 -18.41 -11.52
N CYS A 112 -8.85 -17.22 -10.95
CA CYS A 112 -8.12 -16.14 -11.60
C CYS A 112 -6.67 -16.58 -11.92
N LYS A 113 -6.36 -16.75 -13.21
CA LYS A 113 -5.01 -17.07 -13.73
C LYS A 113 -4.46 -15.86 -14.47
N LEU A 114 -3.17 -15.60 -14.28
CA LEU A 114 -2.44 -14.58 -15.03
C LEU A 114 -1.30 -15.26 -15.79
N ASP A 115 -1.05 -14.78 -17.00
CA ASP A 115 0.15 -15.14 -17.75
C ASP A 115 1.41 -14.56 -17.07
N ASP A 116 2.55 -15.22 -17.25
CA ASP A 116 3.82 -14.82 -16.64
C ASP A 116 4.25 -13.39 -16.99
N LYS A 117 3.90 -12.92 -18.20
CA LYS A 117 4.11 -11.52 -18.60
C LYS A 117 3.26 -10.56 -17.79
N ALA A 118 2.01 -10.94 -17.52
CA ALA A 118 1.09 -10.14 -16.73
C ALA A 118 1.54 -10.08 -15.25
N ILE A 119 2.01 -11.20 -14.70
CA ILE A 119 2.58 -11.26 -13.33
C ILE A 119 3.79 -10.34 -13.21
N SER A 120 4.73 -10.44 -14.17
CA SER A 120 5.94 -9.62 -14.18
C SER A 120 5.64 -8.14 -14.37
N GLY A 121 4.74 -7.81 -15.31
CA GLY A 121 4.31 -6.44 -15.56
C GLY A 121 3.59 -5.80 -14.37
N LEU A 122 2.72 -6.55 -13.67
CA LEU A 122 2.04 -6.06 -12.47
C LEU A 122 3.05 -5.84 -11.34
N THR A 123 3.97 -6.78 -11.14
CA THR A 123 5.02 -6.66 -10.13
C THR A 123 5.88 -5.42 -10.39
N GLN A 124 6.27 -5.17 -11.64
CA GLN A 124 7.04 -3.98 -12.02
C GLN A 124 6.25 -2.68 -11.81
N ALA A 125 4.96 -2.66 -12.16
CA ALA A 125 4.09 -1.51 -11.92
C ALA A 125 3.97 -1.20 -10.43
N VAL A 126 3.79 -2.23 -9.59
CA VAL A 126 3.72 -2.08 -8.13
C VAL A 126 5.07 -1.64 -7.56
N ASP A 127 6.19 -2.22 -7.98
CA ASP A 127 7.54 -1.78 -7.58
C ASP A 127 7.78 -0.30 -7.91
N THR A 128 7.45 0.11 -9.15
CA THR A 128 7.55 1.50 -9.60
C THR A 128 6.71 2.42 -8.73
N TRP A 129 5.49 2.01 -8.40
CA TRP A 129 4.60 2.77 -7.53
C TRP A 129 5.18 2.91 -6.12
N ILE A 130 5.63 1.82 -5.49
CA ILE A 130 6.21 1.85 -4.14
C ILE A 130 7.41 2.79 -4.09
N ARG A 131 8.25 2.81 -5.13
CA ARG A 131 9.42 3.70 -5.21
C ARG A 131 9.04 5.17 -5.37
N LYS A 132 8.00 5.49 -6.15
CA LYS A 132 7.74 6.84 -6.68
C LYS A 132 6.45 7.52 -6.20
N HIS A 133 5.60 6.86 -5.42
CA HIS A 133 4.28 7.42 -5.03
C HIS A 133 4.32 8.65 -4.09
N VAL A 134 5.48 9.05 -3.57
CA VAL A 134 5.63 10.10 -2.55
C VAL A 134 5.71 11.51 -3.15
#